data_AF-A0A918NVF5-F1
#
_entry.id   AF-A0A918NVF5-F1
#
_cell.length_a   1.000
_cell.length_b   1.000
_cell.length_c   1.000
_cell.angle_alpha   90.00
_cell.angle_beta   90.00
_cell.angle_gamma   90.00
#
_symmetry.space_group_name_H-M   'P 1'
#
loop_
_entity.id
_entity.type
_entity.pdbx_description
1 polymer ?
#
loop_
_entity_poly.entity_id
_entity_poly.type
_entity_poly.pdbx_seq_one_letter_code
_entity_poly.pdbx_strand_id
1 'polypeptide(L)'
;MSGPPDVPPSDWPGLETGDVVRLTDDVYYGWLEHEVTPVFWHRCAALADVPAEHTVHGRWVAAGTSGHTLVAREPLHLEPSLLWKCCGLHGWVRDGQWTSA
;
A
#
# COMPACT_ATOMS: atom_id res chain seq x y z
N MET A 1 0.13 -11.02 0.32
CA MET A 1 0.77 -11.60 1.52
C MET A 1 0.27 -10.84 2.74
N SER A 2 0.03 -11.52 3.86
CA SER A 2 -0.40 -10.90 5.11
C SER A 2 0.66 -11.21 6.16
N GLY A 3 1.40 -10.20 6.63
CA GLY A 3 2.33 -10.37 7.74
C GLY A 3 1.63 -10.27 9.10
N PRO A 4 2.41 -10.29 10.20
CA PRO A 4 1.86 -10.15 11.55
C PRO A 4 1.05 -8.84 11.66
N PRO A 5 -0.07 -8.84 12.40
CA PRO A 5 -1.03 -7.75 12.37
C PRO A 5 -0.41 -6.41 12.74
N ASP A 6 0.53 -6.36 13.69
CA ASP A 6 1.11 -5.12 14.24
C ASP A 6 2.52 -4.80 13.77
N VAL A 7 3.12 -5.66 12.94
CA VAL A 7 4.47 -5.46 12.43
C VAL A 7 4.37 -4.71 11.11
N PRO A 8 5.12 -3.62 10.88
CA PRO A 8 5.09 -2.92 9.60
C PRO A 8 5.69 -3.76 8.47
N PRO A 9 5.29 -3.53 7.20
CA PRO A 9 5.74 -4.32 6.06
C PRO A 9 7.26 -4.36 5.87
N SER A 10 7.98 -3.31 6.28
CA SER A 10 9.46 -3.27 6.23
C SER A 10 10.14 -4.35 7.06
N ASP A 11 9.43 -4.90 8.05
CA ASP A 11 9.98 -5.84 9.03
C ASP A 11 9.41 -7.26 8.81
N TRP A 12 8.73 -7.51 7.70
CA TRP A 12 8.15 -8.81 7.40
C TRP A 12 9.18 -9.77 6.81
N PRO A 13 9.27 -11.01 7.33
CA PRO A 13 10.09 -12.04 6.70
C PRO A 13 9.69 -12.28 5.24
N GLY A 14 10.67 -12.30 4.34
CA GLY A 14 10.46 -12.49 2.90
C GLY A 14 10.22 -11.19 2.11
N LEU A 15 10.22 -10.03 2.76
CA LEU A 15 10.18 -8.72 2.09
C LEU A 15 11.53 -7.98 2.13
N GLU A 16 12.59 -8.62 2.60
CA GLU A 16 13.92 -8.01 2.75
C GLU A 16 14.52 -7.55 1.40
N THR A 17 14.14 -8.21 0.31
CA THR A 17 14.58 -7.87 -1.06
C THR A 17 13.62 -6.94 -1.80
N GLY A 18 12.46 -6.63 -1.20
CA GLY A 18 11.36 -5.92 -1.86
C GLY A 18 11.49 -4.39 -1.88
N ASP A 19 12.64 -3.83 -1.54
CA ASP A 19 12.88 -2.38 -1.40
C ASP A 19 11.70 -1.66 -0.72
N VAL A 20 11.29 -2.17 0.44
CA VAL A 20 10.09 -1.66 1.13
C VAL A 20 10.37 -0.27 1.72
N VAL A 21 9.69 0.74 1.19
CA VAL A 21 9.84 2.15 1.56
C VAL A 21 8.58 2.64 2.26
N ARG A 22 8.77 3.36 3.37
CA ARG A 22 7.71 4.04 4.10
C ARG A 22 7.34 5.35 3.41
N LEU A 23 6.06 5.56 3.11
CA LEU A 23 5.51 6.85 2.66
C LEU A 23 4.91 7.65 3.82
N THR A 24 4.16 6.96 4.67
CA THR A 24 3.61 7.49 5.94
C THR A 24 3.66 6.37 6.99
N ASP A 25 3.30 6.65 8.24
CA ASP A 25 3.22 5.61 9.28
C ASP A 25 2.17 4.52 8.97
N ASP A 26 1.22 4.81 8.07
CA ASP A 26 0.15 3.91 7.68
C ASP A 26 0.25 3.41 6.23
N VAL A 27 1.27 3.82 5.46
CA VAL A 27 1.42 3.46 4.04
C VAL A 27 2.88 3.18 3.69
N TYR A 28 3.10 2.01 3.12
CA TYR A 28 4.37 1.56 2.56
C TYR A 28 4.19 1.15 1.09
N TYR A 29 5.27 1.16 0.31
CA TYR A 29 5.33 0.51 -0.99
C TYR A 29 6.60 -0.32 -1.14
N GLY A 30 6.65 -1.18 -2.15
CA GLY A 30 7.82 -2.00 -2.46
C GLY A 30 7.69 -2.67 -3.82
N TRP A 31 8.81 -3.21 -4.30
CA TRP A 31 8.96 -3.85 -5.60
C TRP A 31 9.25 -5.34 -5.41
N LEU A 32 8.22 -6.17 -5.57
CA LEU A 32 8.40 -7.62 -5.50
C LEU A 32 9.05 -8.13 -6.79
N GLU A 33 9.91 -9.15 -6.71
CA GLU A 33 10.76 -9.65 -7.82
C GLU A 33 10.00 -10.03 -9.11
N HIS A 34 8.70 -10.25 -9.04
CA HIS A 34 7.86 -10.64 -10.18
C HIS A 34 6.80 -9.61 -10.57
N GLU A 35 6.80 -8.43 -9.94
CA GLU A 35 5.81 -7.39 -10.17
C GLU A 35 6.38 -6.26 -11.02
N VAL A 36 5.66 -5.91 -12.09
CA VAL A 36 6.00 -4.76 -12.95
C VAL A 36 5.58 -3.42 -12.34
N THR A 37 4.68 -3.46 -11.37
CA THR A 37 4.16 -2.30 -10.62
C THR A 37 4.47 -2.47 -9.14
N PRO A 38 4.62 -1.37 -8.37
CA PRO A 38 4.84 -1.48 -6.94
C PRO A 38 3.60 -2.08 -6.24
N VAL A 39 3.86 -2.85 -5.20
CA VAL A 39 2.84 -3.28 -4.25
C VAL A 39 2.80 -2.26 -3.12
N PHE A 40 1.60 -1.88 -2.72
CA PHE A 40 1.38 -1.02 -1.57
C PHE A 40 0.90 -1.84 -0.38
N TRP A 41 1.25 -1.39 0.81
CA TRP A 41 0.68 -1.88 2.05
C TRP A 41 0.11 -0.71 2.82
N HIS A 42 -1.12 -0.83 3.28
CA HIS A 42 -1.75 0.17 4.14
C HIS A 42 -2.27 -0.45 5.43
N ARG A 43 -2.28 0.35 6.50
CA ARG A 43 -2.92 -0.02 7.76
C ARG A 43 -4.44 0.12 7.60
N CYS A 44 -5.15 -1.00 7.50
CA CYS A 44 -6.59 -0.98 7.34
C CYS A 44 -7.27 -0.86 8.71
N ALA A 45 -7.95 0.27 8.96
CA ALA A 45 -8.77 0.46 10.17
C ALA A 45 -10.14 -0.23 10.11
N ALA A 46 -10.55 -0.72 8.92
CA ALA A 46 -11.90 -1.16 8.56
C ALA A 46 -12.99 -0.09 8.76
N LEU A 47 -13.74 0.23 7.69
CA LEU A 47 -14.96 1.03 7.82
C LEU A 47 -16.14 0.14 8.25
N ALA A 48 -17.06 0.71 9.04
CA ALA A 48 -18.24 0.00 9.55
C ALA A 48 -19.19 -0.50 8.44
N ASP A 49 -19.22 0.20 7.30
CA ASP A 49 -20.14 -0.07 6.19
C ASP A 49 -19.51 -0.92 5.06
N VAL A 50 -18.34 -1.50 5.29
CA VAL A 50 -17.69 -2.40 4.32
C VAL A 50 -18.24 -3.83 4.51
N PRO A 51 -18.61 -4.55 3.43
CA PRO A 51 -19.06 -5.94 3.53
C PRO A 51 -18.04 -6.80 4.28
N ALA A 52 -18.51 -7.73 5.11
CA ALA A 52 -17.67 -8.50 6.04
C ALA A 52 -16.52 -9.24 5.34
N GLU A 53 -16.73 -9.69 4.10
CA GLU A 53 -15.74 -10.33 3.23
C GLU A 53 -14.59 -9.40 2.80
N HIS A 54 -14.77 -8.09 2.95
CA HIS A 54 -13.82 -7.03 2.63
C HIS A 54 -13.32 -6.28 3.88
N THR A 55 -13.87 -6.61 5.05
CA THR A 55 -13.53 -5.97 6.32
C THR A 55 -12.23 -6.54 6.87
N VAL A 56 -11.27 -5.65 7.08
CA VAL A 56 -9.95 -6.00 7.57
C VAL A 56 -9.61 -5.14 8.77
N HIS A 57 -9.81 -5.67 9.98
CA HIS A 57 -9.66 -4.89 11.21
C HIS A 57 -8.21 -4.75 11.65
N GLY A 58 -7.72 -3.51 11.66
CA GLY A 58 -6.50 -3.11 12.35
C GLY A 58 -5.24 -3.87 11.91
N ARG A 59 -5.14 -4.27 10.64
CA ARG A 59 -3.96 -4.98 10.13
C ARG A 59 -3.47 -4.35 8.82
N TRP A 60 -2.20 -4.62 8.51
CA TRP A 60 -1.60 -4.28 7.23
C TRP A 60 -2.17 -5.13 6.11
N VAL A 61 -2.48 -4.49 4.99
CA VAL A 61 -3.07 -5.13 3.81
C VAL A 61 -2.30 -4.74 2.56
N ALA A 62 -1.90 -5.74 1.79
CA ALA A 62 -1.29 -5.54 0.49
C ALA A 62 -2.36 -5.15 -0.56
N ALA A 63 -2.01 -4.23 -1.44
CA ALA A 63 -2.79 -3.81 -2.58
C ALA A 63 -1.87 -3.62 -3.79
N GLY A 64 -2.13 -4.39 -4.85
CA GLY A 64 -1.47 -4.19 -6.14
C GLY A 64 -1.97 -2.93 -6.85
N THR A 65 -1.16 -2.41 -7.77
CA THR A 65 -1.44 -1.16 -8.51
C THR A 65 -1.58 -1.38 -10.02
N SER A 66 -2.04 -2.56 -10.43
CA SER A 66 -2.22 -2.91 -11.86
C SER A 66 -3.25 -2.03 -12.59
N GLY A 67 -4.11 -1.33 -11.86
CA GLY A 67 -5.04 -0.33 -12.41
C GLY A 67 -4.47 1.08 -12.50
N HIS A 68 -3.20 1.28 -12.15
CA HIS A 68 -2.53 2.57 -12.12
C HIS A 68 -1.44 2.66 -13.17
N THR A 69 -1.16 3.87 -13.60
CA THR A 69 -0.03 4.22 -14.47
C THR A 69 1.17 4.59 -13.60
N LEU A 70 2.25 3.82 -13.72
CA LEU A 70 3.56 4.18 -13.19
C LEU A 70 4.17 5.28 -14.07
N VAL A 71 4.19 6.51 -13.58
CA VAL A 71 4.76 7.66 -14.30
C VAL A 71 6.27 7.71 -14.14
N ALA A 72 6.76 7.48 -12.91
CA ALA A 72 8.18 7.42 -12.59
C ALA A 72 8.43 6.40 -11.47
N ARG A 73 9.54 5.66 -11.58
CA ARG A 73 9.98 4.72 -10.53
C ARG A 73 10.75 5.40 -9.41
N GLU A 74 11.61 6.36 -9.74
CA GLU A 74 12.48 7.06 -8.80
C GLU A 74 12.60 8.56 -9.20
N PRO A 75 12.10 9.50 -8.38
CA PRO A 75 11.23 9.24 -7.23
C PRO A 75 9.88 8.66 -7.67
N LEU A 76 9.21 7.89 -6.80
CA LEU A 76 7.97 7.20 -7.18
C LEU A 76 6.84 8.18 -7.54
N HIS A 77 6.18 7.98 -8.69
CA HIS A 77 4.99 8.71 -9.13
C HIS A 77 3.98 7.75 -9.77
N LEU A 78 2.74 7.73 -9.26
CA LEU A 78 1.62 6.95 -9.78
C LEU A 78 0.39 7.81 -10.07
N GLU A 79 -0.35 7.45 -11.12
CA GLU A 79 -1.63 8.08 -11.48
C GLU A 79 -2.70 7.04 -11.87
N PRO A 80 -4.00 7.28 -11.60
CA PRO A 80 -4.55 8.36 -10.78
C PRO A 80 -4.29 8.12 -9.28
N SER A 81 -4.98 8.82 -8.39
CA SER A 81 -4.91 8.55 -6.94
C SER A 81 -5.25 7.09 -6.59
N LEU A 82 -4.68 6.60 -5.50
CA LEU A 82 -5.01 5.33 -4.87
C LEU A 82 -6.22 5.53 -3.94
N LEU A 83 -7.26 4.71 -4.08
CA LEU A 83 -8.40 4.65 -3.16
C LEU A 83 -8.56 3.21 -2.65
N TRP A 84 -8.36 3.00 -1.36
CA TRP A 84 -8.64 1.72 -0.71
C TRP A 84 -10.02 1.74 -0.07
N LYS A 85 -11.00 1.19 -0.78
CA LYS A 85 -12.42 1.19 -0.37
C LYS A 85 -12.67 0.53 1.00
N CYS A 86 -11.81 -0.38 1.44
CA CYS A 86 -11.94 -1.08 2.72
C CYS A 86 -11.74 -0.19 3.96
N CYS A 87 -10.93 0.88 3.84
CA CYS A 87 -10.66 1.82 4.92
C CYS A 87 -10.88 3.29 4.55
N GLY A 88 -11.25 3.58 3.30
CA GLY A 88 -11.45 4.95 2.79
C GLY A 88 -10.17 5.73 2.58
N LEU A 89 -8.99 5.15 2.83
CA LEU A 89 -7.72 5.82 2.66
C LEU A 89 -7.49 6.13 1.16
N HIS A 90 -7.32 7.41 0.87
CA HIS A 90 -7.29 7.98 -0.48
C HIS A 90 -6.18 9.02 -0.58
N GLY A 91 -5.32 8.90 -1.61
CA GLY A 91 -4.28 9.88 -1.87
C GLY A 91 -3.50 9.63 -3.15
N TRP A 92 -2.52 10.49 -3.41
CA TRP A 92 -1.60 10.40 -4.54
C TRP A 92 -0.19 10.07 -4.07
N VAL A 93 0.58 9.45 -4.96
CA VAL A 93 2.03 9.32 -4.82
C VAL A 93 2.69 10.14 -5.92
N ARG A 94 3.41 11.19 -5.53
CA ARG A 94 4.15 12.10 -6.42
C ARG A 94 5.48 12.44 -5.79
N ASP A 95 6.54 12.45 -6.59
CA ASP A 95 7.89 12.74 -6.13
C ASP A 95 8.30 11.93 -4.89
N GLY A 96 7.87 10.66 -4.81
CA GLY A 96 8.18 9.76 -3.70
C GLY A 96 7.42 10.05 -2.40
N GLN A 97 6.42 10.94 -2.45
CA GLN A 97 5.66 11.36 -1.27
C GLN A 97 4.17 11.02 -1.41
N TRP A 98 3.54 10.69 -0.29
CA TRP A 98 2.10 10.55 -0.19
C TRP A 98 1.43 11.89 0.09
N THR A 99 0.36 12.20 -0.64
CA THR A 99 -0.53 13.34 -0.37
C THR A 99 -1.96 12.83 -0.26
N SER A 100 -2.62 13.08 0.88
CA SER A 100 -4.03 12.70 1.08
C SER A 100 -4.97 13.54 0.20
N ALA A 101 -6.08 12.91 -0.23
CA ALA A 101 -7.16 13.54 -1.00
C ALA A 101 -8.20 14.27 -0.17
#